data_AF-A0A0P7UI19-F1
#
_entry.id   AF-A0A0P7UI19-F1
#
_cell.length_a   1.000
_cell.length_b   1.000
_cell.length_c   1.000
_cell.angle_alpha   90.00
_cell.angle_beta   90.00
_cell.angle_gamma   90.00
#
_symmetry.space_group_name_H-M   'P 1'
#
loop_
_entity.id
_entity.type
_entity.pdbx_description
1 polymer ?
#
loop_
_entity_poly.entity_id
_entity_poly.type
_entity_poly.pdbx_seq_one_letter_code
_entity_poly.pdbx_strand_id
1 'polypeptide(L)' 'MRKAISIANKASEADQTGNYEEAILLYQKAVQFFLHILKREPQGKDGNQKIRNKCKEYLDRVEELKKYIEEKEL' A
#
# COMPACT_ATOMS: atom_id res chain seq x y z
N MET A 1 6.14 -4.25 12.17
CA MET A 1 5.93 -4.84 10.82
C MET A 1 4.61 -5.58 10.61
N ARG A 2 4.19 -6.52 11.49
CA ARG A 2 2.96 -7.34 11.32
C ARG A 2 1.69 -6.55 10.97
N LYS A 3 1.47 -5.39 11.62
CA LYS A 3 0.32 -4.51 11.37
C LYS A 3 0.30 -3.96 9.93
N ALA A 4 1.46 -3.54 9.40
CA ALA A 4 1.56 -3.04 8.03
C ALA A 4 1.22 -4.11 7.00
N ILE A 5 1.69 -5.34 7.24
CA ILE A 5 1.39 -6.51 6.39
C ILE A 5 -0.10 -6.86 6.44
N SER A 6 -0.71 -6.90 7.62
CA SER A 6 -2.14 -7.18 7.75
C SER A 6 -3.00 -6.16 7.00
N ILE A 7 -2.63 -4.87 7.05
CA ILE A 7 -3.35 -3.82 6.31
C ILE A 7 -3.14 -3.97 4.80
N ALA A 8 -1.93 -4.29 4.34
CA ALA A 8 -1.65 -4.52 2.93
C ALA A 8 -2.39 -5.73 2.36
N ASN A 9 -2.54 -6.81 3.14
CA ASN A 9 -3.34 -7.97 2.73
C ASN A 9 -4.81 -7.59 2.55
N LYS A 10 -5.39 -6.85 3.51
CA LYS A 10 -6.76 -6.34 3.38
C LYS A 10 -6.93 -5.40 2.19
N ALA A 11 -5.93 -4.56 1.90
CA ALA A 11 -5.93 -3.70 0.72
C ALA A 11 -6.01 -4.52 -0.56
N SER A 12 -5.24 -5.63 -0.62
CA SER A 12 -5.20 -6.52 -1.78
C SER A 12 -6.49 -7.31 -1.94
N GLU A 13 -7.11 -7.75 -0.83
CA GLU A 13 -8.44 -8.37 -0.84
C GLU A 13 -9.49 -7.39 -1.38
N ALA A 14 -9.51 -6.15 -0.88
CA ALA A 14 -10.43 -5.11 -1.36
C ALA A 14 -10.24 -4.78 -2.84
N ASP A 15 -8.99 -4.70 -3.31
CA ASP A 15 -8.66 -4.47 -4.73
C ASP A 15 -9.21 -5.62 -5.60
N GLN A 16 -8.97 -6.87 -5.20
CA GLN A 16 -9.45 -8.06 -5.91
C GLN A 16 -10.98 -8.17 -5.95
N THR A 17 -11.67 -7.70 -4.91
CA THR A 17 -13.15 -7.69 -4.87
C THR A 17 -13.77 -6.47 -5.53
N GLY A 18 -12.96 -5.56 -6.10
CA GLY A 18 -13.45 -4.34 -6.76
C GLY A 18 -13.83 -3.20 -5.81
N ASN A 19 -13.53 -3.33 -4.52
CA ASN A 19 -13.74 -2.29 -3.50
C ASN A 19 -12.60 -1.26 -3.57
N TYR A 20 -12.48 -0.57 -4.70
CA TYR A 20 -11.29 0.21 -5.04
C TYR A 20 -11.03 1.40 -4.11
N GLU A 21 -12.08 2.08 -3.64
CA GLU A 21 -11.95 3.18 -2.68
C GLU A 21 -11.33 2.71 -1.35
N GLU A 22 -11.79 1.55 -0.86
CA GLU A 22 -11.27 0.93 0.35
C GLU A 22 -9.83 0.44 0.13
N ALA A 23 -9.56 -0.18 -1.03
CA ALA A 23 -8.21 -0.61 -1.41
C ALA A 23 -7.22 0.56 -1.39
N ILE A 24 -7.60 1.70 -1.99
CA ILE A 24 -6.78 2.93 -2.00
C ILE A 24 -6.44 3.36 -0.57
N LEU A 25 -7.44 3.48 0.30
CA LEU A 25 -7.25 3.91 1.68
C LEU A 25 -6.33 2.95 2.45
N LEU A 26 -6.54 1.65 2.29
CA LEU A 26 -5.75 0.62 2.98
C LEU A 26 -4.31 0.56 2.47
N TYR A 27 -4.07 0.66 1.16
CA TYR A 27 -2.71 0.73 0.60
C TYR A 27 -1.94 1.94 1.13
N GLN A 28 -2.54 3.13 1.10
CA GLN A 28 -1.93 4.35 1.65
C GLN A 28 -1.59 4.19 3.14
N LYS A 29 -2.50 3.60 3.92
CA LYS A 29 -2.28 3.32 5.35
C LYS A 29 -1.16 2.31 5.58
N ALA A 30 -1.06 1.26 4.76
CA ALA A 30 0.04 0.30 4.82
C ALA A 30 1.39 1.00 4.57
N VAL A 31 1.47 1.84 3.54
CA VAL A 31 2.66 2.65 3.22
C VAL A 31 3.09 3.51 4.40
N GLN A 32 2.16 4.23 5.04
CA GLN A 32 2.46 5.03 6.23
C GLN A 32 3.09 4.20 7.36
N PHE A 33 2.55 3.00 7.62
CA PHE A 33 3.14 2.11 8.64
C PHE A 33 4.52 1.59 8.23
N PHE A 34 4.73 1.27 6.95
CA PHE A 34 6.04 0.85 6.45
C PHE A 34 7.10 1.95 6.56
N LEU A 35 6.75 3.20 6.23
CA LEU A 35 7.64 4.35 6.40
C LEU A 35 7.96 4.60 7.89
N HIS A 36 6.98 4.42 8.78
CA HIS A 36 7.22 4.50 10.23
C HIS A 36 8.22 3.45 10.72
N ILE A 37 8.12 2.21 10.23
CA ILE A 37 9.07 1.13 10.53
C ILE A 37 10.46 1.51 10.03
N LEU A 38 10.60 1.99 8.80
CA LEU A 38 11.90 2.43 8.26
C LEU A 38 12.56 3.51 9.11
N LYS A 39 11.76 4.42 9.69
CA LYS A 39 12.27 5.52 10.52
C LYS A 39 12.64 5.10 11.94
N ARG A 40 11.88 4.19 12.56
CA ARG A 40 12.03 3.84 13.99
C ARG A 40 12.72 2.52 14.24
N GLU A 41 12.55 1.56 13.34
CA GLU A 41 13.03 0.18 13.46
C GLU A 41 13.66 -0.25 12.12
N PRO A 42 14.84 0.27 11.75
CA PRO A 42 15.50 -0.11 10.50
C PRO A 42 15.76 -1.62 10.44
N GLN A 43 15.47 -2.24 9.28
CA GLN A 43 15.55 -3.69 9.06
C GLN A 43 16.85 -4.09 8.33
N GLY A 44 17.93 -3.33 8.52
CA GLY A 44 19.15 -3.46 7.71
C GLY A 44 18.96 -2.98 6.26
N LYS A 45 20.05 -2.98 5.46
CA LYS A 45 20.05 -2.45 4.09
C LYS A 45 19.01 -3.15 3.20
N ASP A 46 19.06 -4.48 3.16
CA ASP A 46 18.20 -5.29 2.29
C ASP A 46 16.75 -5.30 2.74
N GLY A 47 16.50 -5.41 4.06
CA GLY A 47 15.15 -5.33 4.62
C GLY A 47 14.52 -3.97 4.36
N ASN A 48 15.27 -2.88 4.54
CA ASN A 48 14.79 -1.54 4.23
C ASN A 48 14.50 -1.35 2.75
N GLN A 49 15.31 -1.93 1.86
CA GLN A 49 15.06 -1.87 0.42
C GLN A 49 13.80 -2.64 0.03
N LYS A 50 13.57 -3.83 0.59
CA LYS A 50 12.33 -4.59 0.38
C LYS A 50 11.09 -3.81 0.79
N ILE A 51 11.14 -3.12 1.94
CA ILE A 51 10.04 -2.27 2.40
C ILE A 51 9.81 -1.11 1.43
N ARG A 52 10.88 -0.42 1.00
CA ARG A 52 10.78 0.68 0.02
C ARG A 52 10.15 0.23 -1.30
N ASN A 53 10.56 -0.92 -1.82
CA ASN A 53 9.99 -1.49 -3.03
C ASN A 53 8.48 -1.75 -2.86
N LYS A 54 8.06 -2.32 -1.73
CA LYS A 54 6.64 -2.52 -1.42
C LYS A 54 5.85 -1.23 -1.28
N CYS A 55 6.43 -0.21 -0.64
CA CYS A 55 5.78 1.11 -0.60
C CYS A 55 5.56 1.67 -2.00
N LYS A 56 6.54 1.53 -2.89
CA LYS A 56 6.42 1.97 -4.28
C LYS A 56 5.32 1.21 -5.01
N GLU A 57 5.33 -0.12 -4.96
CA GLU A 57 4.29 -0.95 -5.60
C GLU A 57 2.87 -0.56 -5.15
N TYR A 58 2.66 -0.33 -3.85
CA TYR A 58 1.34 0.08 -3.34
C TYR A 58 0.93 1.49 -3.78
N LEU A 59 1.87 2.44 -3.86
CA LEU A 59 1.57 3.78 -4.34
C LEU A 59 1.29 3.80 -5.83
N ASP A 60 2.05 3.05 -6.63
CA ASP A 60 1.82 2.91 -8.07
C ASP A 60 0.40 2.35 -8.31
N ARG A 61 0.00 1.31 -7.56
CA ARG A 61 -1.36 0.74 -7.64
C ARG A 61 -2.46 1.72 -7.20
N VAL A 62 -2.21 2.54 -6.18
CA VAL A 62 -3.16 3.58 -5.74
C VAL A 62 -3.42 4.58 -6.86
N GLU A 63 -2.40 5.02 -7.58
CA GLU A 63 -2.57 5.96 -8.69
C GLU A 63 -3.30 5.31 -9.88
N GLU A 64 -3.03 4.04 -10.19
CA GLU A 64 -3.82 3.27 -11.17
C GLU A 64 -5.30 3.21 -10.81
N LEU A 65 -5.62 2.87 -9.55
CA LEU A 65 -7.00 2.74 -9.09
C LEU A 65 -7.75 4.07 -9.12
N LYS A 66 -7.10 5.17 -8.71
CA LYS A 66 -7.70 6.51 -8.79
C LYS A 66 -8.05 6.88 -10.23
N LYS A 67 -7.12 6.65 -11.16
CA LYS A 67 -7.35 6.91 -12.60
C LYS A 67 -8.50 6.08 -13.14
N TYR A 68 -8.58 4.81 -12.76
CA TYR A 68 -9.67 3.93 -13.17
C TYR A 68 -11.03 4.40 -12.63
N ILE A 69 -11.11 4.87 -11.39
CA ILE A 69 -12.34 5.44 -10.81
C ILE A 69 -12.74 6.71 -11.57
N GLU A 70 -11.79 7.63 -11.78
CA GLU A 70 -12.04 8.88 -12.53
C GLU A 70 -12.54 8.60 -13.96
N GLU A 71 -11.95 7.64 -14.67
CA GLU A 71 -12.39 7.22 -16.01
C GLU A 71 -13.77 6.56 -16.02
N LYS A 72 -14.20 5.95 -14.91
CA LYS A 72 -15.52 5.32 -14.77
C LYS A 72 -16.65 6.28 -14.42
N GLU A 73 -16.31 7.42 -13.81
CA GLU A 73 -17.25 8.47 -13.43
C GLU A 73 -17.48 9.52 -14.53
N LEU A 74 -16.69 9.46 -15.61
CA LEU A 74 -16.86 10.21 -16.86
C LEU A 74 -17.88 9.56 -17.80
#